data_AF-A0A946VDC5-F1
#
_entry.id   AF-A0A946VDC5-F1
#
_cell.length_a   1.000
_cell.length_b   1.000
_cell.length_c   1.000
_cell.angle_alpha   90.00
_cell.angle_beta   90.00
_cell.angle_gamma   90.00
#
_symmetry.space_group_name_H-M   'P 1'
#
loop_
_entity.id
_entity.type
_entity.pdbx_description
1 polymer ?
#
loop_
_entity_poly.entity_id
_entity_poly.type
_entity_poly.pdbx_seq_one_letter_code
_entity_poly.pdbx_strand_id
1 'polypeptide(L)'
;MNNSVKQQTARNRFEGLNWIATGALPRDRAQSRRLHEPDHMINTIDPVTGHDIRNVMGHPHLRDGKLTIYFESEETMQAFLDTPTNHPYKHSLGRTPEDADRGG
;
A
#
# COMPACT_ATOMS: atom_id res chain seq x y z
N MET A 1 -56.49 -39.64 6.37
CA MET A 1 -55.08 -40.07 6.51
C MET A 1 -54.27 -38.81 6.75
N ASN A 2 -53.97 -38.48 8.01
CA ASN A 2 -53.37 -37.20 8.38
C ASN A 2 -51.88 -37.43 8.67
N ASN A 3 -51.00 -37.07 7.73
CA ASN A 3 -49.56 -37.12 7.92
C ASN A 3 -49.11 -35.91 8.76
N SER A 4 -48.83 -36.15 10.03
CA SER A 4 -48.22 -35.17 10.93
C SER A 4 -46.72 -35.12 10.65
N VAL A 5 -46.26 -34.06 9.97
CA VAL A 5 -44.84 -33.80 9.75
C VAL A 5 -44.24 -33.33 11.07
N LYS A 6 -43.50 -34.21 11.75
CA LYS A 6 -42.70 -33.83 12.92
C LYS A 6 -41.57 -32.92 12.46
N GLN A 7 -41.69 -31.62 12.72
CA GLN A 7 -40.60 -30.67 12.54
C GLN A 7 -39.52 -31.00 13.57
N GLN A 8 -38.51 -31.77 13.17
CA GLN A 8 -37.33 -31.98 13.97
C GLN A 8 -36.43 -30.77 13.77
N THR A 9 -36.58 -29.78 14.66
CA THR A 9 -35.65 -28.66 14.75
C THR A 9 -34.27 -29.22 15.11
N ALA A 10 -33.36 -29.24 14.14
CA ALA A 10 -31.95 -29.48 14.39
C ALA A 10 -31.46 -28.33 15.29
N ARG A 11 -31.44 -28.59 16.60
CA ARG A 11 -30.89 -27.68 17.59
C ARG A 11 -29.39 -27.68 17.38
N ASN A 12 -28.88 -26.74 16.59
CA ASN A 12 -27.45 -26.51 16.45
C ASN A 12 -26.89 -26.25 17.85
N ARG A 13 -26.26 -27.26 18.45
CA ARG A 13 -25.69 -27.18 19.80
C ARG A 13 -24.34 -26.49 19.69
N PHE A 14 -24.32 -25.18 19.85
CA PHE A 14 -23.09 -24.38 19.92
C PHE A 14 -22.32 -24.59 21.22
N GLU A 15 -22.90 -25.28 22.21
CA GLU A 15 -22.34 -25.54 23.55
C GLU A 15 -21.00 -26.33 23.52
N GLY A 16 -20.68 -27.00 22.41
CA GLY A 16 -19.40 -27.70 22.22
C GLY A 16 -18.37 -26.93 21.39
N LEU A 17 -18.73 -25.78 20.82
CA LEU A 17 -17.78 -24.90 20.14
C LEU A 17 -17.12 -24.01 21.20
N ASN A 18 -16.32 -24.64 22.06
CA ASN A 18 -15.24 -23.93 22.72
C ASN A 18 -14.35 -23.40 21.61
N TRP A 19 -14.59 -22.16 21.19
CA TRP A 19 -13.57 -21.36 20.54
C TRP A 19 -12.45 -21.20 21.57
N ILE A 20 -11.60 -22.22 21.68
CA ILE A 20 -10.31 -22.09 22.32
C ILE A 20 -9.64 -21.04 21.46
N ALA A 21 -9.51 -19.82 22.00
CA ALA A 21 -8.70 -18.79 21.40
C ALA A 21 -7.29 -19.39 21.31
N THR A 22 -7.00 -19.99 20.16
CA THR A 22 -5.68 -20.52 19.85
C THR A 22 -4.75 -19.34 19.97
N GLY A 23 -3.81 -19.42 20.92
CA GLY A 23 -2.95 -18.29 21.26
C GLY A 23 -2.29 -17.67 20.03
N ALA A 24 -1.86 -16.41 20.17
CA ALA A 24 -1.32 -15.59 19.09
C ALA A 24 -0.48 -16.42 18.12
N LEU A 25 -0.95 -16.51 16.88
CA LEU A 25 -0.25 -17.22 15.82
C LEU A 25 1.11 -16.52 15.60
N PRO A 26 2.13 -17.21 15.09
CA PRO A 26 3.42 -16.58 14.81
C PRO A 26 3.32 -15.30 13.96
N ARG A 27 2.32 -15.21 13.07
CA ARG A 27 2.02 -14.02 12.25
C ARG A 27 1.54 -12.80 13.06
N ASP A 28 1.00 -13.02 14.25
CA ASP A 28 0.45 -11.97 15.12
C ASP A 28 1.54 -11.37 16.04
N ARG A 29 2.72 -12.00 16.09
CA ARG A 29 3.84 -11.58 16.95
C ARG A 29 4.56 -10.33 16.46
N ALA A 30 4.43 -10.03 15.17
CA ALA A 30 5.07 -8.87 14.56
C ALA A 30 4.23 -8.38 13.37
N GLN A 31 4.29 -7.07 13.15
CA GLN A 31 3.66 -6.43 12.00
C GLN A 31 4.24 -6.99 10.70
N SER A 32 3.38 -7.19 9.69
CA SER A 32 3.80 -7.76 8.41
C SER A 32 4.75 -6.83 7.66
N ARG A 33 6.02 -7.21 7.55
CA ARG A 33 7.05 -6.41 6.86
C ARG A 33 6.73 -6.13 5.40
N ARG A 34 6.14 -7.10 4.68
CA ARG A 34 5.77 -6.95 3.26
C ARG A 34 4.78 -5.81 2.98
N LEU A 35 3.93 -5.44 3.94
CA LEU A 35 2.98 -4.34 3.76
C LEU A 35 3.64 -2.98 4.00
N HIS A 36 4.72 -2.93 4.80
CA HIS A 36 5.36 -1.69 5.23
C HIS A 36 6.74 -1.46 4.60
N GLU A 37 7.26 -2.46 3.87
CA GLU A 37 8.52 -2.40 3.13
C GLU A 37 8.29 -2.91 1.70
N PRO A 38 7.41 -2.28 0.87
CA PRO A 38 7.21 -2.70 -0.50
C PRO A 38 8.53 -2.67 -1.29
N ASP A 39 8.76 -3.67 -2.14
CA ASP A 39 10.00 -3.81 -2.94
C ASP A 39 10.01 -2.88 -4.16
N HIS A 40 8.82 -2.59 -4.69
CA HIS A 40 8.64 -1.72 -5.85
C HIS A 40 7.28 -1.02 -5.78
N MET A 41 7.25 0.26 -6.09
CA MET A 41 6.04 1.09 -6.19
C MET A 41 5.97 1.71 -7.58
N ILE A 42 4.78 1.80 -8.14
CA ILE A 42 4.53 2.43 -9.44
C ILE A 42 3.50 3.54 -9.24
N ASN A 43 3.80 4.72 -9.76
CA ASN A 43 2.85 5.81 -9.91
C ASN A 43 2.51 6.00 -11.40
N THR A 44 1.23 5.82 -11.74
CA THR A 44 0.70 6.00 -13.10
C THR A 44 0.06 7.37 -13.30
N ILE A 45 -0.05 8.17 -12.25
CA ILE A 45 -0.60 9.52 -12.34
C ILE A 45 0.54 10.48 -12.62
N ASP A 46 0.45 11.22 -13.72
CA ASP A 46 1.40 12.28 -14.04
C ASP A 46 1.35 13.33 -12.91
N PRO A 47 2.46 13.58 -12.21
CA PRO A 47 2.47 14.47 -11.05
C PRO A 47 2.31 15.95 -11.43
N VAL A 48 2.50 16.31 -12.70
CA VAL A 48 2.35 17.69 -13.20
C VAL A 48 0.93 17.96 -13.64
N THR A 49 0.31 17.05 -14.38
CA THR A 49 -1.04 17.25 -14.94
C THR A 49 -2.15 16.63 -14.09
N GLY A 50 -1.82 15.64 -13.25
CA GLY A 50 -2.77 14.88 -12.43
C GLY A 50 -3.57 13.84 -13.20
N HIS A 51 -3.23 13.59 -14.48
CA HIS A 51 -3.92 12.62 -15.31
C HIS A 51 -3.39 11.20 -15.11
N ASP A 52 -4.29 10.22 -15.22
CA ASP A 52 -3.97 8.81 -15.10
C ASP A 52 -3.52 8.20 -16.44
N ILE A 53 -2.28 7.74 -16.47
CA ILE A 53 -1.64 7.07 -17.60
C ILE A 53 -2.03 5.59 -17.55
N ARG A 54 -3.18 5.27 -18.16
CA ARG A 54 -3.73 3.90 -18.19
C ARG A 54 -2.77 2.86 -18.79
N ASN A 55 -1.94 3.26 -19.74
CA ASN A 55 -0.93 2.39 -20.36
C ASN A 55 0.44 3.05 -20.24
N VAL A 56 1.26 2.52 -19.33
CA VAL A 56 2.61 3.05 -19.05
C VAL A 56 3.66 2.67 -20.10
N MET A 57 3.34 1.74 -21.01
CA MET A 57 4.31 1.26 -22.00
C MET A 57 4.66 2.35 -23.02
N GLY A 58 5.93 2.71 -23.08
CA GLY A 58 6.44 3.74 -24.00
C GLY A 58 6.33 5.17 -23.48
N HIS A 59 5.81 5.36 -22.26
CA HIS A 59 5.80 6.66 -21.60
C HIS A 59 7.14 6.93 -20.90
N PRO A 60 7.59 8.20 -20.87
CA PRO A 60 8.73 8.61 -20.07
C PRO A 60 8.50 8.30 -18.60
N HIS A 61 9.59 7.98 -17.90
CA HIS A 61 9.53 7.62 -16.49
C HIS A 61 10.79 8.05 -15.73
N LEU A 62 10.60 8.34 -14.45
CA LEU A 62 11.65 8.62 -13.50
C LEU A 62 11.64 7.55 -12.42
N ARG A 63 12.83 7.06 -12.04
CA ARG A 63 12.99 6.14 -10.93
C ARG A 63 13.58 6.86 -9.72
N ASP A 64 12.81 6.89 -8.64
CA ASP A 64 13.21 7.42 -7.33
C ASP A 64 13.21 6.29 -6.29
N GLY A 65 14.40 5.72 -6.06
CA GLY A 65 14.57 4.54 -5.20
C GLY A 65 13.72 3.35 -5.65
N LYS A 66 12.70 3.01 -4.85
CA LYS A 66 11.74 1.91 -5.13
C LYS A 66 10.53 2.36 -5.94
N LEU A 67 10.31 3.67 -6.06
CA LEU A 67 9.20 4.27 -6.79
C LEU A 67 9.60 4.52 -8.25
N THR A 68 8.76 4.08 -9.19
CA THR A 68 8.82 4.53 -10.59
C THR A 68 7.62 5.42 -10.86
N ILE A 69 7.89 6.63 -11.35
CA ILE A 69 6.89 7.65 -11.69
C ILE A 69 6.81 7.73 -13.21
N TYR A 70 5.62 7.52 -13.78
CA TYR A 70 5.38 7.69 -15.21
C TYR A 70 4.84 9.09 -15.52
N PHE A 71 5.16 9.58 -16.72
CA PHE A 71 4.76 10.89 -17.22
C PHE A 71 4.02 10.76 -18.56
N GLU A 72 3.07 11.66 -18.81
CA GLU A 72 2.36 11.68 -20.08
C GLU A 72 3.32 11.98 -21.25
N SER A 73 4.32 12.83 -21.01
CA SER A 73 5.27 13.29 -22.02
C SER A 73 6.64 13.67 -21.42
N GLU A 74 7.64 13.83 -22.28
CA GLU A 74 8.98 14.32 -21.86
C GLU A 74 8.89 15.75 -21.32
N GLU A 75 7.95 16.56 -21.81
CA GLU A 75 7.71 17.92 -21.35
C GLU A 75 7.25 17.95 -19.88
N THR A 76 6.29 17.09 -19.53
CA THR A 76 5.80 16.99 -18.14
C THR A 76 6.84 16.39 -17.21
N MET A 77 7.64 15.43 -17.68
CA MET A 77 8.80 14.93 -16.93
C MET A 77 9.82 16.04 -16.66
N GLN A 78 10.16 16.85 -17.66
CA GLN A 78 11.13 17.94 -17.47
C GLN A 78 10.58 19.02 -16.54
N ALA A 79 9.30 19.40 -16.67
CA ALA A 79 8.65 20.34 -15.77
C ALA A 79 8.67 19.86 -14.30
N PHE A 80 8.51 18.55 -14.08
CA PHE A 80 8.66 17.96 -12.75
C PHE A 80 10.09 18.09 -12.21
N LEU A 81 11.11 17.80 -13.04
CA LEU A 81 12.52 17.92 -12.64
C LEU A 81 12.94 19.38 -12.37
N ASP A 82 12.37 20.32 -13.12
CA ASP A 82 12.64 21.75 -12.97
C ASP A 82 11.90 22.35 -11.75
N THR A 83 10.93 21.64 -11.18
CA THR A 83 10.18 22.10 -10.03
C THR A 83 11.12 22.24 -8.82
N PRO A 84 11.28 23.45 -8.26
CA PRO A 84 12.19 23.67 -7.15
C PRO A 84 11.69 22.91 -5.91
N THR A 85 12.42 21.88 -5.53
CA THR A 85 12.20 21.18 -4.27
C THR A 85 12.62 22.07 -3.10
N ASN A 86 11.66 22.43 -2.25
CA ASN A 86 11.90 23.04 -0.94
C ASN A 86 12.09 21.93 0.10
N HIS A 87 13.17 21.16 -0.03
CA HIS A 87 13.51 20.18 0.99
C HIS A 87 14.22 20.90 2.15
N PRO A 88 13.76 20.77 3.41
CA PRO A 88 14.34 21.47 4.55
C PRO A 88 15.83 21.15 4.78
N TYR A 89 16.31 20.04 4.20
CA TYR A 89 17.70 19.59 4.28
C TYR A 89 18.48 19.67 2.96
N LYS A 90 18.01 20.41 1.94
CA LYS A 90 18.69 20.50 0.62
C LYS A 90 20.16 20.97 0.71
N HIS A 91 20.51 21.71 1.75
CA HIS A 91 21.87 22.24 1.98
C HIS A 91 22.58 21.64 3.20
N SER A 92 22.11 20.51 3.74
CA SER A 92 22.74 19.90 4.90
C SER A 92 24.14 19.39 4.53
N LEU A 93 25.18 20.01 5.11
CA LEU A 93 26.60 19.68 4.89
C LEU A 93 27.05 18.39 5.62
N GLY A 94 26.12 17.57 6.10
CA GLY A 94 26.38 16.38 6.89
C GLY A 94 25.31 15.30 6.67
N ARG A 95 25.51 14.13 7.27
CA ARG A 95 24.51 13.05 7.26
C ARG A 95 23.21 13.58 7.87
N THR A 96 22.12 13.54 7.11
CA THR A 96 20.78 13.83 7.63
C THR A 96 20.48 12.85 8.76
N PRO A 97 19.95 13.31 9.91
CA PRO A 97 19.52 12.41 10.97
C PRO A 97 18.56 11.37 10.41
N GLU A 98 18.68 10.11 10.85
CA GLU A 98 17.80 9.02 10.44
C GLU A 98 16.31 9.27 10.76
N ASP A 99 16.05 10.22 11.66
CA ASP A 99 14.73 10.69 12.05
C ASP A 99 14.18 11.82 11.16
N ALA A 100 15.00 12.39 10.28
CA ALA A 100 14.61 13.49 9.39
C ALA A 100 13.69 13.06 8.23
N ASP A 101 13.59 11.75 7.99
CA ASP A 101 12.73 11.14 6.96
C ASP A 101 11.38 10.65 7.53
N ARG A 102 11.18 10.72 8.85
CA ARG A 102 9.88 10.47 9.48
C ARG A 102 9.06 11.76 9.43
N GLY A 103 8.42 12.02 8.29
CA GLY A 103 7.35 13.00 8.19
C GLY A 103 6.34 12.83 9.35
N GLY A 104 5.93 13.95 9.93
CA GLY A 104 5.10 14.02 11.14
C GLY A 104 3.69 13.45 10.99
#